data_AF-A0A386ZLI8-F1
#
_entry.id   AF-A0A386ZLI8-F1
#
_cell.length_a   1.000
_cell.length_b   1.000
_cell.length_c   1.000
_cell.angle_alpha   90.00
_cell.angle_beta   90.00
_cell.angle_gamma   90.00
#
_symmetry.space_group_name_H-M   'P 1'
#
loop_
_entity.id
_entity.type
_entity.pdbx_description
1 polymer ?
#
loop_
_entity_poly.entity_id
_entity_poly.type
_entity_poly.pdbx_seq_one_letter_code
_entity_poly.pdbx_strand_id
1 'polypeptide(L)'
;MRMRTRVAALLAVAVAALSVAGCGGGSDAGKPLTISTYRGADWVTDGTVKPPASPGRGDRIKYPQTMDGAVMAAADSQTLLDTAPDDAFGAIARDYFAVGNGLTAYLAARANVSITGQPDPSRLPRIKGFRFTDYKDLAATVEIVFEQPDKSINGLTRQLVWLKDSWLIQLPDPKDNAVVIKAYTELPGDLEALPQK
;
A
#
# COMPACT_ATOMS: atom_id res chain seq x y z
N MET A 1 21.20 -43.13 57.67
CA MET A 1 20.59 -43.30 59.01
C MET A 1 19.36 -42.39 59.08
N ARG A 2 18.15 -42.98 59.16
CA ARG A 2 16.84 -42.41 59.60
C ARG A 2 16.32 -41.15 58.87
N MET A 3 15.06 -41.01 58.46
CA MET A 3 13.83 -41.80 58.63
C MET A 3 12.79 -41.21 57.67
N ARG A 4 11.98 -42.09 57.08
CA ARG A 4 10.81 -41.77 56.25
C ARG A 4 9.69 -41.20 57.10
N THR A 5 8.99 -40.16 56.63
CA THR A 5 7.55 -40.04 56.89
C THR A 5 6.84 -39.36 55.72
N ARG A 6 6.06 -40.14 54.97
CA ARG A 6 4.97 -39.63 54.14
C ARG A 6 3.76 -39.45 55.05
N VAL A 7 3.12 -38.28 55.01
CA VAL A 7 1.73 -38.11 55.44
C VAL A 7 1.01 -37.37 54.33
N ALA A 8 0.02 -38.04 53.76
CA ALA A 8 -0.96 -37.53 52.82
C ALA A 8 -2.24 -37.22 53.61
N ALA A 9 -2.92 -36.11 53.28
CA ALA A 9 -4.30 -35.71 53.57
C ALA A 9 -4.36 -34.18 53.49
N LEU A 10 -5.34 -33.47 52.94
CA LEU A 10 -6.68 -33.75 52.43
C LEU A 10 -7.08 -32.58 51.50
N LEU A 11 -7.99 -32.85 50.57
CA LEU A 11 -8.63 -31.84 49.72
C LEU A 11 -9.30 -30.71 50.51
N ALA A 12 -9.09 -29.48 50.07
CA ALA A 12 -10.08 -28.40 50.18
C ALA A 12 -10.03 -27.58 48.90
N VAL A 13 -11.00 -27.84 48.01
CA VAL A 13 -11.31 -26.95 46.88
C VAL A 13 -11.99 -25.72 47.49
N ALA A 14 -11.27 -24.60 47.52
CA ALA A 14 -11.84 -23.29 47.80
C ALA A 14 -11.86 -22.50 46.49
N VAL A 15 -13.02 -22.51 45.83
CA VAL A 15 -13.33 -21.58 44.75
C VAL A 15 -13.50 -20.20 45.39
N ALA A 16 -12.45 -19.39 45.34
CA ALA A 16 -12.53 -17.97 45.65
C ALA A 16 -12.76 -17.22 44.34
N ALA A 17 -14.03 -16.90 44.06
CA ALA A 17 -14.43 -15.98 43.01
C ALA A 17 -13.94 -14.58 43.38
N LEU A 18 -12.83 -14.13 42.78
CA LEU A 18 -12.54 -12.70 42.67
C LEU A 18 -13.20 -12.17 41.41
N SER A 19 -14.40 -11.65 41.61
CA SER A 19 -15.09 -10.75 40.69
C SER A 19 -14.27 -9.46 40.54
N VAL A 20 -13.41 -9.41 39.53
CA VAL A 20 -12.93 -8.14 39.00
C VAL A 20 -14.11 -7.49 38.29
N ALA A 21 -14.66 -6.45 38.92
CA ALA A 21 -15.62 -5.55 38.30
C ALA A 21 -14.92 -4.82 37.13
N GLY A 22 -14.91 -5.45 35.96
CA GLY A 22 -14.63 -4.80 34.69
C GLY A 22 -15.82 -3.93 34.31
N CYS A 23 -15.77 -2.65 34.71
CA CYS A 23 -16.67 -1.65 34.19
C CYS A 23 -16.31 -1.42 32.71
N GLY A 24 -17.15 -1.94 31.82
CA GLY A 24 -17.09 -1.72 30.38
C GLY A 24 -18.50 -1.68 29.83
N GLY A 25 -19.32 -0.80 30.40
CA GLY A 25 -20.65 -0.51 29.87
C GLY A 25 -20.55 0.24 28.55
N GLY A 26 -21.41 -0.13 27.61
CA GLY A 26 -21.59 0.58 26.35
C GLY A 26 -21.27 -0.28 25.13
N SER A 27 -22.26 -1.06 24.70
CA SER A 27 -22.31 -1.65 23.38
C SER A 27 -22.16 -0.56 22.33
N ASP A 28 -21.02 -0.53 21.66
CA ASP A 28 -20.84 -0.27 20.23
C ASP A 28 -19.38 -0.58 19.90
N ALA A 29 -19.00 -1.86 20.05
CA ALA A 29 -17.89 -2.37 19.25
C ALA A 29 -18.38 -2.30 17.80
N GLY A 30 -18.09 -1.16 17.15
CA GLY A 30 -18.50 -0.87 15.80
C GLY A 30 -18.29 -2.10 14.94
N LYS A 31 -19.39 -2.63 14.41
CA LYS A 31 -19.35 -3.75 13.46
C LYS A 31 -18.25 -3.44 12.43
N PRO A 32 -17.35 -4.38 12.08
CA PRO A 32 -16.40 -4.14 11.02
C PRO A 32 -17.17 -3.64 9.79
N LEU A 33 -16.88 -2.42 9.34
CA LEU A 33 -17.51 -1.87 8.15
C LEU A 33 -17.16 -2.80 7.00
N THR A 34 -18.16 -3.51 6.49
CA THR A 34 -18.01 -4.31 5.28
C THR A 34 -18.00 -3.32 4.12
N ILE A 35 -16.81 -3.01 3.60
CA ILE A 35 -16.65 -2.13 2.44
C ILE A 35 -17.21 -2.88 1.21
N SER A 36 -18.43 -2.52 0.79
CA SER A 36 -19.09 -3.13 -0.37
C SER A 36 -18.62 -2.55 -1.70
N THR A 37 -17.93 -1.42 -1.68
CA THR A 37 -17.36 -0.75 -2.87
C THR A 37 -16.08 -0.04 -2.47
N TYR A 38 -14.92 -0.67 -2.69
CA TYR A 38 -13.62 0.01 -2.63
C TYR A 38 -13.51 0.93 -3.85
N ARG A 39 -13.67 2.24 -3.66
CA ARG A 39 -13.35 3.25 -4.70
C ARG A 39 -11.89 3.68 -4.65
N GLY A 40 -11.13 3.13 -3.70
CA GLY A 40 -9.81 3.55 -3.29
C GLY A 40 -9.61 5.04 -3.23
N ALA A 41 -8.35 5.43 -3.13
CA ALA A 41 -8.02 6.83 -3.25
C ALA A 41 -8.40 7.29 -4.66
N ASP A 42 -9.47 8.08 -4.75
CA ASP A 42 -9.52 9.07 -5.82
C ASP A 42 -8.18 9.79 -5.74
N TRP A 43 -7.38 9.67 -6.81
CA TRP A 43 -6.30 10.63 -7.02
C TRP A 43 -6.89 11.99 -6.81
N VAL A 44 -6.38 12.70 -5.82
CA VAL A 44 -6.71 14.11 -5.75
C VAL A 44 -5.77 14.78 -6.73
N THR A 45 -6.27 14.84 -7.95
CA THR A 45 -5.73 15.65 -9.02
C THR A 45 -6.11 17.10 -8.70
N ASP A 46 -5.48 18.08 -9.36
CA ASP A 46 -5.87 19.49 -9.24
C ASP A 46 -7.22 19.81 -9.93
N GLY A 47 -8.02 18.79 -10.27
CA GLY A 47 -9.28 18.91 -10.98
C GLY A 47 -9.16 18.81 -12.51
N THR A 48 -7.95 18.71 -13.06
CA THR A 48 -7.74 18.58 -14.52
C THR A 48 -7.73 17.13 -15.03
N VAL A 49 -7.61 16.14 -14.13
CA VAL A 49 -7.47 14.72 -14.48
C VAL A 49 -8.48 13.88 -13.69
N LYS A 50 -9.16 12.95 -14.36
CA LYS A 50 -10.05 11.98 -13.68
C LYS A 50 -9.21 10.86 -13.04
N PRO A 51 -9.33 10.60 -11.73
CA PRO A 51 -8.67 9.44 -11.12
C PRO A 51 -9.12 8.15 -11.82
N PRO A 52 -8.23 7.16 -12.09
CA PRO A 52 -8.68 5.79 -12.30
C PRO A 52 -9.65 5.38 -11.19
N ALA A 53 -10.75 4.74 -11.59
CA ALA A 53 -11.56 4.02 -10.63
C ALA A 53 -10.65 2.98 -9.98
N SER A 54 -10.65 2.91 -8.65
CA SER A 54 -9.97 1.79 -8.03
C SER A 54 -10.53 0.49 -8.60
N PRO A 55 -9.67 -0.48 -8.94
CA PRO A 55 -10.14 -1.80 -9.20
C PRO A 55 -10.82 -2.23 -7.89
N GLY A 56 -12.14 -2.36 -7.94
CA GLY A 56 -12.80 -3.29 -7.06
C GLY A 56 -12.26 -4.70 -7.34
N ARG A 57 -12.94 -5.72 -6.83
CA ARG A 57 -12.80 -7.07 -7.39
C ARG A 57 -13.17 -7.03 -8.88
N GLY A 58 -12.23 -6.76 -9.78
CA GLY A 58 -12.53 -6.68 -11.22
C GLY A 58 -11.54 -5.84 -12.03
N ASP A 59 -10.96 -6.52 -13.01
CA ASP A 59 -10.20 -6.09 -14.19
C ASP A 59 -9.06 -5.08 -14.00
N ARG A 60 -7.83 -5.62 -14.03
CA ARG A 60 -6.58 -4.88 -14.21
C ARG A 60 -6.73 -3.87 -15.34
N ILE A 61 -6.44 -2.61 -15.05
CA ILE A 61 -6.30 -1.57 -16.08
C ILE A 61 -5.09 -1.95 -16.95
N LYS A 62 -5.33 -2.20 -18.24
CA LYS A 62 -4.28 -2.47 -19.20
C LYS A 62 -3.89 -1.19 -19.91
N TYR A 63 -2.61 -0.85 -19.83
CA TYR A 63 -2.01 0.24 -20.55
C TYR A 63 -1.22 -0.28 -21.76
N PRO A 64 -1.20 0.44 -22.90
CA PRO A 64 -0.46 0.03 -24.08
C PRO A 64 1.07 0.02 -23.84
N GLN A 65 1.82 -0.69 -24.68
CA GLN A 65 3.28 -0.74 -24.63
C GLN A 65 3.89 0.54 -25.22
N THR A 66 3.64 1.67 -24.57
CA THR A 66 4.13 3.00 -24.93
C THR A 66 4.66 3.72 -23.70
N MET A 67 5.36 4.85 -23.89
CA MET A 67 5.77 5.73 -22.79
C MET A 67 4.56 6.18 -21.98
N ASP A 68 3.51 6.70 -22.64
CA ASP A 68 2.27 7.11 -21.98
C ASP A 68 1.63 5.96 -21.17
N GLY A 69 1.65 4.74 -21.72
CA GLY A 69 1.17 3.57 -21.01
C GLY A 69 2.02 3.22 -19.78
N ALA A 70 3.34 3.37 -19.86
CA ALA A 70 4.25 3.08 -18.75
C ALA A 70 4.06 4.07 -17.59
N VAL A 71 3.96 5.37 -17.87
CA VAL A 71 3.77 6.38 -16.81
C VAL A 71 2.40 6.23 -16.14
N MET A 72 1.33 5.99 -16.91
CA MET A 72 0.00 5.79 -16.33
C MET A 72 -0.06 4.50 -15.51
N ALA A 73 0.60 3.43 -15.95
CA ALA A 73 0.74 2.21 -15.14
C ALA A 73 1.52 2.46 -13.85
N ALA A 74 2.59 3.26 -13.90
CA ALA A 74 3.41 3.59 -12.73
C ALA A 74 2.59 4.35 -11.68
N ALA A 75 1.89 5.38 -12.13
CA ALA A 75 1.00 6.18 -11.30
C ALA A 75 -0.05 5.27 -10.65
N ASP A 76 -0.86 4.58 -11.45
CA ASP A 76 -2.01 3.82 -10.96
C ASP A 76 -1.58 2.72 -9.98
N SER A 77 -0.58 1.94 -10.36
CA SER A 77 -0.08 0.85 -9.53
C SER A 77 0.48 1.38 -8.21
N GLN A 78 1.13 2.54 -8.21
CA GLN A 78 1.65 3.16 -6.99
C GLN A 78 0.52 3.60 -6.06
N THR A 79 -0.51 4.27 -6.58
CA THR A 79 -1.67 4.66 -5.77
C THR A 79 -2.36 3.44 -5.17
N LEU A 80 -2.46 2.35 -5.94
CA LEU A 80 -2.98 1.08 -5.43
C LEU A 80 -2.08 0.50 -4.34
N LEU A 81 -0.76 0.56 -4.50
CA LEU A 81 0.19 0.10 -3.47
C LEU A 81 -0.03 0.80 -2.13
N ASP A 82 -0.24 2.12 -2.17
CA ASP A 82 -0.30 2.96 -0.97
C ASP A 82 -1.66 2.89 -0.25
N THR A 83 -2.72 2.52 -0.98
CA THR A 83 -4.10 2.71 -0.49
C THR A 83 -4.90 1.43 -0.36
N ALA A 84 -4.42 0.33 -0.95
CA ALA A 84 -5.11 -0.94 -0.97
C ALA A 84 -5.50 -1.45 0.43
N PRO A 85 -6.78 -1.82 0.62
CA PRO A 85 -7.27 -2.40 1.84
C PRO A 85 -6.84 -3.86 1.92
N ASP A 86 -6.86 -4.40 3.13
CA ASP A 86 -6.33 -5.74 3.41
C ASP A 86 -7.01 -6.84 2.57
N ASP A 87 -8.30 -6.68 2.25
CA ASP A 87 -9.08 -7.66 1.48
C ASP A 87 -8.88 -7.60 -0.04
N ALA A 88 -8.29 -6.52 -0.56
CA ALA A 88 -8.01 -6.35 -2.00
C ALA A 88 -6.51 -6.39 -2.33
N PHE A 89 -5.64 -6.16 -1.35
CA PHE A 89 -4.21 -6.01 -1.56
C PHE A 89 -3.56 -7.23 -2.23
N GLY A 90 -3.97 -8.45 -1.90
CA GLY A 90 -3.44 -9.66 -2.53
C GLY A 90 -3.69 -9.72 -4.05
N ALA A 91 -4.87 -9.29 -4.51
CA ALA A 91 -5.18 -9.23 -5.94
C ALA A 91 -4.39 -8.12 -6.64
N ILE A 92 -4.29 -6.94 -6.00
CA ILE A 92 -3.49 -5.81 -6.48
C ILE A 92 -2.01 -6.21 -6.62
N ALA A 93 -1.44 -6.84 -5.61
CA ALA A 93 -0.06 -7.33 -5.60
C ALA A 93 0.22 -8.26 -6.79
N ARG A 94 -0.72 -9.18 -7.08
CA ARG A 94 -0.61 -10.13 -8.20
C ARG A 94 -0.71 -9.44 -9.57
N ASP A 95 -1.55 -8.42 -9.70
CA ASP A 95 -1.92 -7.86 -11.00
C ASP A 95 -1.03 -6.72 -11.48
N TYR A 96 -0.44 -5.96 -10.55
CA TYR A 96 0.26 -4.71 -10.84
C TYR A 96 1.77 -4.74 -10.54
N PHE A 97 2.27 -5.82 -9.94
CA PHE A 97 3.67 -5.94 -9.54
C PHE A 97 4.34 -7.16 -10.15
N ALA A 98 5.59 -6.97 -10.58
CA ALA A 98 6.42 -8.06 -11.02
C ALA A 98 6.85 -8.90 -9.81
N VAL A 99 6.79 -10.23 -9.95
CA VAL A 99 7.24 -11.16 -8.91
C VAL A 99 8.76 -11.04 -8.76
N GLY A 100 9.23 -10.90 -7.52
CA GLY A 100 10.65 -10.83 -7.20
C GLY A 100 10.88 -10.63 -5.69
N ASN A 101 12.16 -10.49 -5.31
CA ASN A 101 12.56 -10.29 -3.91
C ASN A 101 11.98 -8.99 -3.32
N GLY A 102 11.92 -7.91 -4.11
CA GLY A 102 11.31 -6.65 -3.70
C GLY A 102 9.83 -6.80 -3.34
N LEU A 103 9.04 -7.47 -4.18
CA LEU A 103 7.64 -7.75 -3.88
C LEU A 103 7.50 -8.64 -2.65
N THR A 104 8.32 -9.69 -2.54
CA THR A 104 8.30 -10.60 -1.38
C THR A 104 8.56 -9.85 -0.07
N ALA A 105 9.56 -8.98 -0.04
CA ALA A 105 9.88 -8.16 1.11
C ALA A 105 8.77 -7.16 1.45
N TYR A 106 8.17 -6.53 0.43
CA TYR A 106 7.05 -5.63 0.62
C TYR A 106 5.84 -6.36 1.22
N LEU A 107 5.48 -7.53 0.70
CA LEU A 107 4.37 -8.33 1.24
C LEU A 107 4.59 -8.69 2.71
N ALA A 108 5.82 -9.08 3.09
CA ALA A 108 6.16 -9.37 4.47
C ALA A 108 6.05 -8.13 5.38
N ALA A 109 6.48 -6.97 4.91
CA ALA A 109 6.33 -5.71 5.64
C ALA A 109 4.85 -5.31 5.78
N ARG A 110 4.08 -5.37 4.68
CA ARG A 110 2.66 -4.98 4.61
C ARG A 110 1.76 -5.87 5.47
N ALA A 111 2.16 -7.10 5.78
CA ALA A 111 1.45 -7.99 6.71
C ALA A 111 1.40 -7.44 8.15
N ASN A 112 2.28 -6.49 8.51
CA ASN A 112 2.30 -5.83 9.82
C ASN A 112 1.48 -4.52 9.84
N VAL A 113 0.83 -4.17 8.73
CA VAL A 113 0.00 -2.97 8.58
C VAL A 113 -1.41 -3.43 8.26
N SER A 114 -2.43 -2.78 8.83
CA SER A 114 -3.83 -3.05 8.51
C SER A 114 -4.49 -1.79 7.95
N ILE A 115 -5.13 -1.94 6.79
CA ILE A 115 -5.89 -0.88 6.11
C ILE A 115 -7.31 -1.43 5.89
N THR A 116 -8.26 -0.94 6.67
CA THR A 116 -9.65 -1.42 6.68
C THR A 116 -10.67 -0.35 6.28
N GLY A 117 -10.21 0.83 5.86
CA GLY A 117 -11.03 2.00 5.53
C GLY A 117 -10.62 2.64 4.20
N GLN A 118 -11.48 3.48 3.63
CA GLN A 118 -11.05 4.36 2.55
C GLN A 118 -10.07 5.40 3.12
N PRO A 119 -8.97 5.72 2.43
CA PRO A 119 -8.12 6.82 2.82
C PRO A 119 -8.89 8.15 2.73
N ASP A 120 -8.62 9.06 3.68
CA ASP A 120 -9.14 10.43 3.64
C ASP A 120 -8.47 11.21 2.49
N PRO A 121 -9.21 11.68 1.47
CA PRO A 121 -8.63 12.38 0.32
C PRO A 121 -7.85 13.64 0.69
N SER A 122 -8.22 14.32 1.79
CA SER A 122 -7.50 15.51 2.26
C SER A 122 -6.08 15.19 2.76
N ARG A 123 -5.81 13.93 3.08
CA ARG A 123 -4.54 13.44 3.63
C ARG A 123 -3.67 12.71 2.60
N LEU A 124 -4.11 12.63 1.35
CA LEU A 124 -3.36 11.98 0.28
C LEU A 124 -2.32 12.92 -0.35
N PRO A 125 -1.21 12.40 -0.88
CA PRO A 125 -0.32 13.18 -1.75
C PRO A 125 -1.05 13.62 -3.05
N ARG A 126 -0.56 14.70 -3.67
CA ARG A 126 -1.04 15.22 -4.96
C ARG A 126 0.05 15.04 -6.01
N ILE A 127 -0.20 14.34 -7.11
CA ILE A 127 0.77 14.33 -8.22
C ILE A 127 0.94 15.74 -8.78
N LYS A 128 2.19 16.14 -8.98
CA LYS A 128 2.57 17.38 -9.64
C LYS A 128 3.10 17.18 -11.06
N GLY A 129 3.53 15.97 -11.38
CA GLY A 129 4.00 15.59 -12.71
C GLY A 129 4.90 14.36 -12.63
N PHE A 130 5.56 14.06 -13.73
CA PHE A 130 6.51 12.96 -13.82
C PHE A 130 7.70 13.34 -14.72
N ARG A 131 8.72 12.48 -14.72
CA ARG A 131 9.72 12.42 -15.79
C ARG A 131 10.24 11.00 -15.97
N PHE A 132 10.63 10.66 -17.19
CA PHE A 132 11.39 9.43 -17.43
C PHE A 132 12.87 9.65 -17.10
N THR A 133 13.47 8.65 -16.47
CA THR A 133 14.93 8.56 -16.26
C THR A 133 15.56 7.51 -17.18
N ASP A 134 14.78 6.51 -17.61
CA ASP A 134 15.11 5.57 -18.68
C ASP A 134 13.81 5.06 -19.32
N TYR A 135 13.83 4.80 -20.63
CA TYR A 135 12.74 4.11 -21.32
C TYR A 135 13.29 3.22 -22.42
N LYS A 136 12.83 1.98 -22.43
CA LYS A 136 13.05 0.95 -23.43
C LYS A 136 11.72 0.24 -23.68
N ASP A 137 11.57 -0.41 -24.82
CA ASP A 137 10.30 -1.05 -25.21
C ASP A 137 9.75 -2.00 -24.14
N LEU A 138 10.62 -2.67 -23.37
CA LEU A 138 10.23 -3.64 -22.35
C LEU A 138 10.49 -3.20 -20.90
N ALA A 139 11.05 -2.01 -20.69
CA ALA A 139 11.41 -1.53 -19.36
C ALA A 139 11.38 0.01 -19.29
N ALA A 140 10.86 0.55 -18.20
CA ALA A 140 10.84 2.00 -18.00
C ALA A 140 11.24 2.34 -16.56
N THR A 141 11.88 3.49 -16.37
CA THR A 141 12.12 4.06 -15.05
C THR A 141 11.54 5.46 -15.00
N VAL A 142 10.50 5.64 -14.18
CA VAL A 142 9.74 6.88 -14.04
C VAL A 142 9.96 7.45 -12.64
N GLU A 143 10.21 8.75 -12.55
CA GLU A 143 10.04 9.48 -11.30
C GLU A 143 8.70 10.19 -11.32
N ILE A 144 7.87 9.91 -10.33
CA ILE A 144 6.59 10.60 -10.13
C ILE A 144 6.79 11.58 -8.98
N VAL A 145 6.46 12.85 -9.19
CA VAL A 145 6.60 13.89 -8.17
C VAL A 145 5.26 14.21 -7.54
N PHE A 146 5.24 14.27 -6.21
CA PHE A 146 4.05 14.52 -5.42
C PHE A 146 4.28 15.66 -4.42
N GLU A 147 3.25 16.44 -4.18
CA GLU A 147 3.12 17.36 -3.05
C GLU A 147 2.35 16.66 -1.92
N GLN A 148 2.93 16.64 -0.73
CA GLN A 148 2.30 16.11 0.48
C GLN A 148 1.29 17.11 1.07
N PRO A 149 0.38 16.69 1.97
CA PRO A 149 -0.54 17.59 2.64
C PRO A 149 0.14 18.75 3.39
N ASP A 150 1.36 18.54 3.89
CA ASP A 150 2.19 19.54 4.58
C ASP A 150 2.98 20.46 3.62
N LYS A 151 2.72 20.37 2.31
CA LYS A 151 3.39 21.10 1.22
C LYS A 151 4.82 20.67 0.92
N SER A 152 5.35 19.63 1.59
CA SER A 152 6.63 19.05 1.19
C SER A 152 6.53 18.35 -0.17
N ILE A 153 7.59 18.40 -0.97
CA ILE A 153 7.64 17.84 -2.32
C ILE A 153 8.58 16.64 -2.34
N ASN A 154 8.11 15.52 -2.87
CA ASN A 154 8.90 14.30 -2.98
C ASN A 154 8.76 13.70 -4.37
N GLY A 155 9.87 13.23 -4.94
CA GLY A 155 9.90 12.36 -6.10
C GLY A 155 10.02 10.90 -5.68
N LEU A 156 9.30 10.04 -6.40
CA LEU A 156 9.29 8.60 -6.20
C LEU A 156 9.69 7.91 -7.49
N THR A 157 10.83 7.24 -7.49
CA THR A 157 11.30 6.47 -8.64
C THR A 157 10.68 5.08 -8.65
N ARG A 158 10.16 4.68 -9.81
CA ARG A 158 9.58 3.36 -10.07
C ARG A 158 10.18 2.76 -11.34
N GLN A 159 10.62 1.52 -11.21
CA GLN A 159 10.98 0.68 -12.34
C GLN A 159 9.74 -0.10 -12.77
N LEU A 160 9.53 -0.18 -14.08
CA LEU A 160 8.47 -0.94 -14.71
C LEU A 160 9.07 -1.94 -15.69
N VAL A 161 8.40 -3.09 -15.80
CA VAL A 161 8.70 -4.12 -16.80
C VAL A 161 7.44 -4.43 -17.59
N TRP A 162 7.58 -4.61 -18.90
CA TRP A 162 6.49 -5.09 -19.75
C TRP A 162 6.46 -6.62 -19.72
N LEU A 163 5.41 -7.20 -19.13
CA LEU A 163 5.23 -8.65 -19.02
C LEU A 163 3.78 -9.03 -19.33
N LYS A 164 3.60 -9.99 -20.24
CA LYS A 164 2.29 -10.56 -20.60
C LYS A 164 1.23 -9.47 -20.85
N ASP A 165 1.58 -8.57 -21.77
CA ASP A 165 0.74 -7.47 -22.26
C ASP A 165 0.40 -6.41 -21.22
N SER A 166 1.28 -6.18 -20.22
CA SER A 166 1.09 -5.13 -19.23
C SER A 166 2.39 -4.62 -18.63
N TRP A 167 2.41 -3.34 -18.31
CA TRP A 167 3.41 -2.72 -17.45
C TRP A 167 3.15 -3.10 -16.00
N LEU A 168 4.17 -3.64 -15.32
CA LEU A 168 4.13 -3.99 -13.90
C LEU A 168 5.25 -3.24 -13.17
N ILE A 169 4.98 -2.75 -11.96
CA ILE A 169 6.04 -2.19 -11.11
C ILE A 169 6.97 -3.32 -10.65
N GLN A 170 8.27 -3.14 -10.87
CA GLN A 170 9.31 -3.93 -10.25
C GLN A 170 9.80 -3.21 -9.00
N LEU A 171 9.45 -3.74 -7.83
CA LEU A 171 9.93 -3.22 -6.56
C LEU A 171 11.43 -3.55 -6.38
N PRO A 172 12.24 -2.62 -5.83
CA PRO A 172 13.67 -2.83 -5.66
C PRO A 172 13.95 -4.00 -4.71
N ASP A 173 15.02 -4.76 -4.98
CA ASP A 173 15.51 -5.75 -4.02
C ASP A 173 16.06 -5.01 -2.78
N PRO A 174 15.65 -5.36 -1.55
CA PRO A 174 16.20 -4.74 -0.34
C PRO A 174 17.73 -4.79 -0.25
N LYS A 175 18.38 -5.78 -0.89
CA LYS A 175 19.85 -5.90 -0.91
C LYS A 175 20.52 -4.79 -1.71
N ASP A 176 19.81 -4.19 -2.67
CA ASP A 176 20.37 -3.16 -3.54
C ASP A 176 20.45 -1.80 -2.83
N ASN A 177 19.77 -1.64 -1.68
CA ASN A 177 19.70 -0.38 -0.92
C ASN A 177 19.31 0.82 -1.81
N ALA A 178 18.43 0.59 -2.78
CA ALA A 178 18.04 1.60 -3.75
C ALA A 178 17.29 2.76 -3.07
N VAL A 179 17.78 3.99 -3.29
CA VAL A 179 17.06 5.20 -2.87
C VAL A 179 15.99 5.50 -3.91
N VAL A 180 14.73 5.23 -3.56
CA VAL A 180 13.58 5.45 -4.46
C VAL A 180 12.76 6.68 -4.13
N ILE A 181 13.02 7.35 -3.01
CA ILE A 181 12.37 8.60 -2.62
C ILE A 181 13.42 9.70 -2.55
N LYS A 182 13.11 10.85 -3.14
CA LYS A 182 13.94 12.04 -3.11
C LYS A 182 13.11 13.25 -2.68
N ALA A 183 13.56 13.95 -1.65
CA ALA A 183 12.95 15.21 -1.24
C ALA A 183 13.41 16.35 -2.15
N TYR A 184 12.51 17.31 -2.38
CA TYR A 184 12.79 18.53 -3.12
C TYR A 184 12.44 19.75 -2.27
N THR A 185 13.25 20.81 -2.39
CA THR A 185 12.99 22.11 -1.75
C THR A 185 11.99 22.96 -2.52
N GLU A 186 11.83 22.68 -3.81
CA GLU A 186 10.89 23.35 -4.73
C GLU A 186 10.46 22.37 -5.84
N LEU A 187 9.39 22.71 -6.56
CA LEU A 187 8.92 21.84 -7.64
C LEU A 187 9.95 21.82 -8.79
N PRO A 188 10.40 20.64 -9.27
CA PRO A 188 11.28 20.57 -10.42
C PRO A 188 10.64 21.19 -11.67
N GLY A 189 11.42 21.98 -12.41
CA GLY A 189 10.94 22.73 -13.59
C GLY A 189 10.82 21.90 -14.88
N ASP A 190 11.29 20.66 -14.87
CA ASP A 190 11.35 19.74 -16.00
C ASP A 190 10.27 18.64 -15.96
N LEU A 191 9.24 18.81 -15.14
CA LEU A 191 8.16 17.83 -15.03
C LEU A 191 7.19 17.90 -16.21
N GLU A 192 6.83 16.73 -16.70
CA GLU A 192 5.75 16.54 -17.65
C GLU A 192 4.42 16.31 -16.93
N ALA A 193 3.33 16.81 -17.52
CA ALA A 193 1.99 16.53 -17.04
C ALA A 193 1.59 15.10 -17.42
N LEU A 194 0.91 14.38 -16.51
CA LEU A 194 0.45 13.02 -16.79
C LEU A 194 -0.39 12.98 -18.09
N PRO A 195 -0.22 11.95 -18.94
CA PRO A 195 -1.01 11.77 -20.14
C PRO A 195 -2.51 11.77 -19.83
N GLN A 196 -3.28 12.47 -20.67
CA GLN A 196 -4.74 12.47 -20.60
C GLN A 196 -5.30 11.38 -21.53
N LYS A 197 -6.44 10.78 -21.15
CA LYS A 197 -7.23 9.93 -22.04
C LYS A 197 -8.16 10.75 -22.92
#